data_AF-A0A1I0SQL5-F1
#
_entry.id   AF-A0A1I0SQL5-F1
#
_cell.length_a   1.000
_cell.length_b   1.000
_cell.length_c   1.000
_cell.angle_alpha   90.00
_cell.angle_beta   90.00
_cell.angle_gamma   90.00
#
_symmetry.space_group_name_H-M   'P 1'
#
loop_
_entity.id
_entity.type
_entity.pdbx_description
1 polymer ?
#
loop_
_entity_poly.entity_id
_entity_poly.type
_entity_poly.pdbx_seq_one_letter_code
_entity_poly.pdbx_strand_id
1 'polypeptide(L)'
;MLGLIGALLFIVGGIIGRSAAVPYSTEFWRIAAQPAAVIIGGLAAVSAAAVAFRAQRAASQTVLRGVRLQVAAGEKQFRQTYTADVEQREADTNSTAVNRCWEKFTWIVALHQGKDMAAPGEVPVDIAVMMLESLYDDAKALGDPTLLVGIGEYSRLVVDAH
;
A
#
# COMPACT_ATOMS: atom_id res chain seq x y z
N MET A 1 -11.88 48.95 15.85
CA MET A 1 -13.22 48.34 15.66
C MET A 1 -14.25 48.79 16.69
N LEU A 2 -13.94 48.85 18.00
CA LEU A 2 -14.90 49.28 19.03
C LEU A 2 -15.50 50.69 18.79
N GLY A 3 -14.68 51.67 18.38
CA GLY A 3 -15.18 53.04 18.15
C GLY A 3 -16.16 53.18 16.99
N LEU A 4 -16.01 52.35 15.95
CA LEU A 4 -16.87 52.38 14.75
C LEU A 4 -18.23 51.73 15.04
N ILE A 5 -18.22 50.66 15.83
CA ILE A 5 -19.45 50.02 16.34
C ILE A 5 -20.20 50.96 17.28
N GLY A 6 -19.48 51.66 18.19
CA GLY A 6 -20.08 52.64 19.10
C GLY A 6 -20.74 53.81 18.38
N ALA A 7 -20.06 54.39 17.37
CA ALA A 7 -20.62 55.47 16.56
C ALA A 7 -21.87 55.03 15.78
N LEU A 8 -21.86 53.81 15.23
CA LEU A 8 -22.99 53.26 14.47
C LEU A 8 -24.21 53.01 15.37
N LEU A 9 -24.00 52.46 16.57
CA LEU A 9 -25.07 52.30 17.56
C LEU A 9 -25.65 53.64 18.03
N PHE A 10 -24.82 54.68 18.17
CA PHE A 10 -25.28 56.01 18.56
C PHE A 10 -26.13 56.68 17.47
N ILE A 11 -25.74 56.53 16.20
CA ILE A 11 -26.50 57.03 15.05
C ILE A 11 -27.83 56.28 14.91
N VAL A 12 -27.81 54.94 14.97
CA VAL A 12 -29.02 54.12 14.90
C VAL A 12 -29.96 54.41 16.07
N GLY A 13 -29.44 54.49 17.30
CA GLY A 13 -30.20 54.85 18.49
C GLY A 13 -30.81 56.25 18.40
N GLY A 14 -30.07 57.22 17.86
CA GLY A 14 -30.56 58.57 17.63
C GLY A 14 -31.69 58.63 16.59
N ILE A 15 -31.58 57.87 15.50
CA ILE A 15 -32.62 57.79 14.46
C ILE A 15 -33.89 57.12 15.03
N ILE A 16 -33.74 56.01 15.77
CA ILE A 16 -34.86 55.29 16.40
C ILE A 16 -35.54 56.18 17.46
N GLY A 17 -34.77 56.77 18.36
CA GLY A 17 -35.29 57.63 19.43
C GLY A 17 -36.05 58.85 18.88
N ARG A 18 -35.55 59.45 17.79
CA ARG A 18 -36.23 60.56 17.13
C ARG A 18 -37.46 60.12 16.32
N SER A 19 -37.45 58.93 15.72
CA SER A 19 -38.63 58.37 15.02
C SER A 19 -39.81 58.07 15.94
N ALA A 20 -39.53 57.76 17.22
CA ALA A 20 -40.55 57.54 18.25
C ALA A 20 -41.17 58.85 18.76
N ALA A 21 -40.41 59.96 18.73
CA ALA A 21 -40.86 61.27 19.20
C ALA A 21 -41.56 62.08 18.09
N VAL A 22 -41.10 61.98 16.84
CA VAL A 22 -41.72 62.61 15.66
C VAL A 22 -41.66 61.63 14.49
N PRO A 23 -42.80 61.13 13.98
CA PRO A 23 -42.80 60.17 12.89
C PRO A 23 -42.24 60.82 11.62
N TYR A 24 -41.17 60.25 11.09
CA TYR A 24 -40.57 60.70 9.83
C TYR A 24 -41.53 60.50 8.66
N SER A 25 -41.43 61.35 7.63
CA SER A 25 -42.21 61.17 6.41
C SER A 25 -41.83 59.87 5.69
N THR A 26 -42.77 59.29 4.95
CA THR A 26 -42.53 58.10 4.12
C THR A 26 -41.44 58.34 3.07
N GLU A 27 -41.25 59.58 2.62
CA GLU A 27 -40.18 59.99 1.69
C GLU A 27 -38.77 59.89 2.32
N PHE A 28 -38.62 60.18 3.62
CA PHE A 28 -37.35 60.00 4.32
C PHE A 28 -36.94 58.52 4.34
N TRP A 29 -37.86 57.62 4.67
CA TRP A 29 -37.61 56.19 4.68
C TRP A 29 -37.30 55.64 3.28
N ARG A 30 -37.93 56.17 2.23
CA ARG A 30 -37.60 55.79 0.85
C ARG A 30 -36.16 56.16 0.46
N ILE A 31 -35.69 57.34 0.86
CA ILE A 31 -34.34 57.81 0.56
C ILE A 31 -33.30 57.07 1.42
N ALA A 32 -33.59 56.84 2.70
CA ALA A 32 -32.68 56.16 3.62
C ALA A 32 -32.59 54.63 3.40
N ALA A 33 -33.62 54.01 2.83
CA ALA A 33 -33.65 52.57 2.60
C ALA A 33 -32.56 52.08 1.63
N GLN A 34 -32.22 52.87 0.61
CA GLN A 34 -31.21 52.49 -0.39
C GLN A 34 -29.80 52.30 0.21
N PRO A 35 -29.20 53.30 0.91
CA PRO A 35 -27.90 53.12 1.53
C PRO A 35 -27.93 52.10 2.69
N ALA A 36 -29.04 52.00 3.42
CA ALA A 36 -29.21 50.99 4.45
C ALA A 36 -29.16 49.56 3.87
N ALA A 37 -29.83 49.32 2.73
CA ALA A 37 -29.81 48.03 2.06
C ALA A 37 -28.40 47.64 1.58
N VAL A 38 -27.61 48.59 1.07
CA VAL A 38 -26.23 48.35 0.64
C VAL A 38 -25.33 47.96 1.81
N ILE A 39 -25.46 48.63 2.96
CA ILE A 39 -24.69 48.32 4.16
C ILE A 39 -25.04 46.92 4.68
N ILE A 40 -26.34 46.61 4.76
CA ILE A 40 -26.82 45.29 5.22
C ILE A 40 -26.34 44.19 4.25
N GLY A 41 -26.49 44.41 2.95
CA GLY A 41 -26.02 43.48 1.93
C GLY A 41 -24.50 43.26 1.98
N GLY A 42 -23.73 44.32 2.17
CA GLY A 42 -22.27 44.24 2.33
C GLY A 42 -21.85 43.45 3.58
N LEU A 43 -22.50 43.68 4.72
CA LEU A 43 -22.24 42.92 5.95
C LEU A 43 -22.62 41.44 5.81
N ALA A 44 -23.72 41.14 5.13
CA ALA A 44 -24.13 39.77 4.82
C ALA A 44 -23.10 39.08 3.91
N ALA A 45 -22.62 39.76 2.87
CA ALA A 45 -21.60 39.22 1.96
C ALA A 45 -20.28 38.93 2.68
N VAL A 46 -19.81 39.85 3.54
CA VAL A 46 -18.56 39.66 4.30
C VAL A 46 -18.69 38.51 5.29
N SER A 47 -19.83 38.37 5.97
CA SER A 47 -20.05 37.27 6.92
C SER A 47 -20.13 35.92 6.20
N ALA A 48 -20.82 35.83 5.06
CA ALA A 48 -20.86 34.63 4.23
C ALA A 48 -19.46 34.25 3.72
N ALA A 49 -18.68 35.21 3.23
CA ALA A 49 -17.31 34.99 2.78
C ALA A 49 -16.40 34.48 3.92
N ALA A 50 -16.54 35.02 5.13
CA ALA A 50 -15.77 34.57 6.29
C ALA A 50 -16.09 33.13 6.70
N VAL A 51 -17.36 32.72 6.64
CA VAL A 51 -17.79 31.34 6.91
C VAL A 51 -17.29 30.41 5.82
N ALA A 52 -17.45 30.78 4.55
CA ALA A 52 -16.98 29.99 3.41
C ALA A 52 -15.46 29.76 3.47
N PHE A 53 -14.69 30.80 3.79
CA PHE A 53 -13.24 30.70 3.93
C PHE A 53 -12.81 29.75 5.06
N ARG A 54 -13.49 29.79 6.20
CA ARG A 54 -13.22 28.84 7.31
C ARG A 54 -13.59 27.41 6.94
N ALA A 55 -14.73 27.21 6.28
CA ALA A 55 -15.15 25.90 5.79
C ALA A 55 -14.15 25.32 4.79
N GLN A 56 -13.68 26.14 3.84
CA GLN A 56 -12.67 25.73 2.85
C GLN A 56 -11.34 25.37 3.51
N ARG A 57 -10.89 26.12 4.52
CA ARG A 57 -9.68 25.76 5.29
C ARG A 57 -9.83 24.44 6.04
N ALA A 58 -10.96 24.23 6.71
CA ALA A 58 -11.23 22.98 7.42
C ALA A 58 -11.26 21.78 6.45
N ALA A 59 -11.95 21.91 5.32
CA ALA A 59 -12.00 20.88 4.27
C ALA A 59 -10.62 20.59 3.68
N SER A 60 -9.79 21.61 3.47
CA SER A 60 -8.43 21.42 2.95
C SER A 60 -7.55 20.63 3.93
N GLN A 61 -7.70 20.88 5.24
CA GLN A 61 -6.94 20.17 6.26
C GLN A 61 -7.36 18.70 6.37
N THR A 62 -8.64 18.38 6.24
CA THR A 62 -9.12 16.99 6.29
C THR A 62 -8.65 16.20 5.07
N VAL A 63 -8.68 16.80 3.87
CA VAL A 63 -8.17 16.17 2.64
C VAL A 63 -6.67 15.87 2.77
N LEU A 64 -5.87 16.85 3.20
CA LEU A 64 -4.42 16.64 3.37
C LEU A 64 -4.11 15.54 4.40
N ARG A 65 -4.86 15.46 5.50
CA ARG A 65 -4.72 14.37 6.48
C ARG A 65 -5.10 13.03 5.87
N GLY A 66 -6.20 12.96 5.11
CA GLY A 66 -6.64 11.74 4.42
C GLY A 66 -5.59 11.21 3.44
N VAL A 67 -5.03 12.09 2.59
CA VAL A 67 -3.98 11.71 1.62
C VAL A 67 -2.74 11.18 2.35
N ARG A 68 -2.29 11.84 3.42
CA ARG A 68 -1.13 11.38 4.20
C ARG A 68 -1.34 9.98 4.79
N LEU A 69 -2.54 9.71 5.32
CA LEU A 69 -2.88 8.40 5.87
C LEU A 69 -2.93 7.33 4.77
N GLN A 70 -3.48 7.66 3.60
CA GLN A 70 -3.50 6.74 2.45
C GLN A 70 -2.10 6.43 1.95
N VAL A 71 -1.22 7.43 1.83
CA VAL A 71 0.18 7.22 1.42
C VAL A 71 0.92 6.34 2.44
N ALA A 72 0.78 6.63 3.74
CA ALA A 72 1.42 5.84 4.79
C ALA A 72 0.90 4.39 4.86
N ALA A 73 -0.40 4.18 4.63
CA ALA A 73 -1.00 2.85 4.55
C ALA A 73 -0.50 2.11 3.29
N GLY A 74 -0.47 2.79 2.14
CA GLY A 74 0.02 2.24 0.88
C GLY A 74 1.48 1.80 0.95
N GLU A 75 2.35 2.59 1.59
CA GLU A 75 3.76 2.22 1.76
C GLU A 75 3.93 0.94 2.60
N LYS A 76 3.17 0.80 3.69
CA LYS A 76 3.20 -0.42 4.52
C LYS A 76 2.72 -1.64 3.74
N GLN A 77 1.61 -1.49 3.01
CA GLN A 77 1.06 -2.57 2.20
C GLN A 77 2.03 -2.99 1.10
N PHE A 78 2.63 -2.02 0.39
CA PHE A 78 3.62 -2.30 -0.65
C PHE A 78 4.83 -3.06 -0.09
N ARG A 79 5.37 -2.64 1.07
CA ARG A 79 6.48 -3.34 1.72
C ARG A 79 6.11 -4.78 2.08
N GLN A 80 4.93 -5.01 2.66
CA GLN A 80 4.48 -6.35 3.03
C GLN A 80 4.31 -7.26 1.82
N THR A 81 3.69 -6.77 0.74
CA THR A 81 3.52 -7.54 -0.49
C THR A 81 4.87 -7.83 -1.14
N TYR A 82 5.75 -6.84 -1.21
CA TYR A 82 7.08 -7.03 -1.80
C TYR A 82 7.91 -8.07 -1.03
N THR A 83 7.92 -8.03 0.31
CA THR A 83 8.66 -9.02 1.10
C THR A 83 8.08 -10.42 0.94
N ALA A 84 6.76 -10.55 0.92
CA ALA A 84 6.09 -11.84 0.72
C ALA A 84 6.41 -12.41 -0.68
N ASP A 85 6.39 -11.58 -1.72
CA ASP A 85 6.74 -11.99 -3.09
C ASP A 85 8.20 -12.46 -3.19
N VAL A 86 9.13 -11.78 -2.51
CA VAL A 86 10.55 -12.18 -2.50
C VAL A 86 10.74 -13.51 -1.80
N GLU A 87 10.16 -13.67 -0.60
CA GLU A 87 10.21 -14.91 0.17
C GLU A 87 9.60 -16.09 -0.60
N GLN A 88 8.47 -15.84 -1.28
CA GLN A 88 7.82 -16.85 -2.09
C GLN A 88 8.67 -17.24 -3.31
N ARG A 89 9.29 -16.28 -4.01
CA ARG A 89 10.19 -16.59 -5.14
C ARG A 89 11.41 -17.38 -4.71
N GLU A 90 11.95 -17.09 -3.52
CA GLU A 90 13.07 -17.83 -2.96
C GLU A 90 12.65 -19.27 -2.63
N ALA A 91 11.50 -19.46 -1.99
CA ALA A 91 10.93 -20.78 -1.72
C ALA A 91 10.61 -21.57 -3.00
N ASP A 92 10.05 -20.92 -4.02
CA ASP A 92 9.76 -21.52 -5.33
C ASP A 92 11.04 -21.93 -6.06
N THR A 93 12.10 -21.10 -5.98
CA THR A 93 13.41 -21.40 -6.56
C THR A 93 14.05 -22.59 -5.86
N ASN A 94 14.01 -22.62 -4.53
CA ASN A 94 14.58 -23.71 -3.75
C ASN A 94 13.83 -25.04 -3.99
N SER A 95 12.50 -25.01 -3.95
CA SER A 95 11.67 -26.20 -4.23
C SER A 95 11.89 -26.73 -5.66
N THR A 96 12.03 -25.84 -6.65
CA THR A 96 12.37 -26.22 -8.03
C THR A 96 13.75 -26.88 -8.11
N ALA A 97 14.74 -26.37 -7.39
CA ALA A 97 16.09 -26.95 -7.37
C ALA A 97 16.10 -28.35 -6.72
N VAL A 98 15.39 -28.51 -5.60
CA VAL A 98 15.21 -29.81 -4.93
C VAL A 98 14.51 -30.82 -5.85
N ASN A 99 13.41 -30.42 -6.51
CA ASN A 99 12.69 -31.28 -7.44
C ASN A 99 13.57 -31.76 -8.60
N ARG A 100 14.36 -30.85 -9.19
CA ARG A 100 15.33 -31.22 -10.25
C ARG A 100 16.38 -32.21 -9.75
N CYS A 101 16.82 -32.08 -8.50
CA CYS A 101 17.79 -33.00 -7.92
C CYS A 101 17.18 -34.40 -7.72
N TRP A 102 15.93 -34.47 -7.27
CA TRP A 102 15.15 -35.72 -7.20
C TRP A 102 14.93 -36.35 -8.58
N GLU A 103 14.58 -35.56 -9.60
CA GLU A 103 14.43 -36.04 -10.98
C GLU A 103 15.73 -36.64 -11.50
N LYS A 104 16.89 -35.98 -11.29
CA LYS A 104 18.19 -36.54 -11.64
C LYS A 104 18.48 -37.85 -10.90
N PHE A 105 18.19 -37.92 -9.59
CA PHE A 105 18.41 -39.12 -8.80
C PHE A 105 17.60 -40.30 -9.34
N THR A 106 16.29 -40.10 -9.51
CA THR A 106 15.39 -41.13 -10.04
C THR A 106 15.75 -41.56 -11.45
N TRP A 107 16.21 -40.62 -12.28
CA TRP A 107 16.72 -40.94 -13.61
C TRP A 107 17.97 -41.81 -13.55
N ILE A 108 18.97 -41.49 -12.71
CA ILE A 108 20.17 -42.33 -12.52
C ILE A 108 19.78 -43.73 -12.05
N VAL A 109 18.85 -43.85 -11.11
CA VAL A 109 18.35 -45.15 -10.62
C VAL A 109 17.68 -45.95 -11.75
N ALA A 110 16.82 -45.31 -12.55
CA ALA A 110 16.15 -45.96 -13.67
C ALA A 110 17.15 -46.40 -14.75
N LEU A 111 18.16 -45.58 -15.01
CA LEU A 111 19.22 -45.83 -15.97
C LEU A 111 20.09 -47.02 -15.54
N HIS A 112 20.54 -47.05 -14.28
CA HIS A 112 21.34 -48.15 -13.76
C HIS A 112 20.56 -49.48 -13.69
N GLN A 113 19.25 -49.42 -13.44
CA GLN A 113 18.38 -50.61 -13.45
C GLN A 113 17.97 -51.07 -14.85
N GLY A 114 18.45 -50.42 -15.92
CA GLY A 114 18.06 -50.73 -17.29
C GLY A 114 16.57 -50.49 -17.59
N LYS A 115 15.90 -49.68 -16.76
CA LYS A 115 14.46 -49.35 -16.88
C LYS A 115 14.20 -48.11 -17.71
N ASP A 116 15.23 -47.32 -18.00
CA ASP A 116 15.12 -46.18 -18.89
C ASP A 116 15.13 -46.62 -20.36
N MET A 117 13.94 -46.60 -20.98
CA MET A 117 13.74 -46.96 -22.40
C MET A 117 14.35 -45.95 -23.37
N ALA A 118 14.76 -44.76 -22.89
CA ALA A 118 15.29 -43.68 -23.72
C ALA A 118 16.82 -43.63 -23.77
N ALA A 119 17.52 -44.39 -22.92
CA ALA A 119 18.97 -44.33 -22.81
C ALA A 119 19.68 -45.50 -23.52
N PRO A 120 20.84 -45.27 -24.16
CA PRO A 120 21.56 -46.30 -24.90
C PRO A 120 22.37 -47.20 -23.95
N GLY A 121 21.76 -48.30 -23.50
CA GLY A 121 22.45 -49.40 -22.83
C GLY A 121 22.67 -49.24 -21.32
N GLU A 122 23.17 -50.31 -20.70
CA GLU A 122 23.51 -50.38 -19.27
C GLU A 122 24.68 -49.44 -18.97
N VAL A 123 24.53 -48.57 -17.96
CA VAL A 123 25.59 -47.65 -17.54
C VAL A 123 26.56 -48.38 -16.62
N PRO A 124 27.89 -48.33 -16.89
CA PRO A 124 28.89 -48.90 -16.01
C PRO A 124 28.79 -48.35 -14.58
N VAL A 125 29.04 -49.22 -13.60
CA VAL A 125 28.98 -48.89 -12.16
C VAL A 125 29.80 -47.67 -11.82
N ASP A 126 31.04 -47.58 -12.31
CA ASP A 126 31.93 -46.45 -12.04
C ASP A 126 31.32 -45.11 -12.46
N ILE A 127 30.59 -45.09 -13.59
CA ILE A 127 29.91 -43.90 -14.07
C ILE A 127 28.69 -43.58 -13.21
N ALA A 128 27.90 -44.59 -12.84
CA ALA A 128 26.75 -44.40 -11.95
C ALA A 128 27.18 -43.85 -10.57
N VAL A 129 28.29 -44.35 -10.00
CA VAL A 129 28.84 -43.87 -8.73
C VAL A 129 29.31 -42.43 -8.84
N MET A 130 30.08 -42.05 -9.88
CA MET A 130 30.49 -40.66 -10.10
C MET A 130 29.29 -39.71 -10.22
N MET A 131 28.23 -40.13 -10.92
CA MET A 131 27.02 -39.33 -11.08
C MET A 131 26.28 -39.17 -9.74
N LEU A 132 26.23 -40.21 -8.92
CA LEU A 132 25.66 -40.16 -7.57
C LEU A 132 26.49 -39.29 -6.63
N GLU A 133 27.82 -39.34 -6.70
CA GLU A 133 28.71 -38.46 -5.91
C GLU A 133 28.49 -36.98 -6.27
N SER A 134 28.47 -36.66 -7.57
CA SER A 134 28.17 -35.28 -8.00
C SER A 134 26.78 -34.83 -7.54
N LEU A 135 25.79 -35.72 -7.54
CA LEU A 135 24.45 -35.41 -7.08
C LEU A 135 24.36 -35.28 -5.55
N TYR A 136 25.21 -36.01 -4.82
CA TYR A 136 25.32 -35.90 -3.37
C TYR A 136 25.85 -34.52 -2.95
N ASP A 137 26.84 -33.99 -3.67
CA ASP A 137 27.34 -32.64 -3.44
C ASP A 137 26.27 -31.57 -3.76
N ASP A 138 25.52 -31.73 -4.85
CA ASP A 138 24.36 -30.88 -5.18
C ASP A 138 23.31 -30.92 -4.06
N ALA A 139 22.95 -32.12 -3.58
CA ALA A 139 22.00 -32.31 -2.49
C ALA A 139 22.49 -31.69 -1.16
N LYS A 140 23.80 -31.75 -0.91
CA LYS A 140 24.43 -31.15 0.28
C LYS A 140 24.38 -29.62 0.23
N ALA A 141 24.61 -29.04 -0.94
CA ALA A 141 24.48 -27.59 -1.14
C ALA A 141 23.03 -27.11 -0.95
N LEU A 142 22.05 -27.93 -1.33
CA LEU A 142 20.63 -27.65 -1.12
C LEU A 142 20.15 -27.91 0.32
N GLY A 143 20.91 -28.67 1.10
CA GLY A 143 20.59 -28.97 2.50
C GLY A 143 19.39 -29.90 2.70
N ASP A 144 19.04 -30.74 1.70
CA ASP A 144 17.96 -31.73 1.82
C ASP A 144 18.48 -33.04 2.45
N PRO A 145 18.16 -33.33 3.73
CA PRO A 145 18.65 -34.53 4.40
C PRO A 145 18.07 -35.82 3.83
N THR A 146 16.85 -35.77 3.26
CA THR A 146 16.18 -36.95 2.72
C THR A 146 16.89 -37.41 1.45
N LEU A 147 17.21 -36.45 0.58
CA LEU A 147 17.92 -36.72 -0.66
C LEU A 147 19.35 -37.20 -0.40
N LEU A 148 20.05 -36.62 0.59
CA LEU A 148 21.37 -37.08 1.01
C LEU A 148 21.37 -38.54 1.48
N VAL A 149 20.39 -38.93 2.31
CA VAL A 149 20.24 -40.32 2.75
C VAL A 149 19.89 -41.23 1.58
N GLY A 150 18.94 -40.83 0.73
CA GLY A 150 18.52 -41.62 -0.42
C GLY A 150 19.67 -41.91 -1.41
N ILE A 151 20.45 -40.88 -1.75
CA ILE A 151 21.62 -41.03 -2.62
C ILE A 151 22.69 -41.90 -1.95
N GLY A 152 22.99 -41.66 -0.67
CA GLY A 152 24.02 -42.39 0.06
C GLY A 152 23.71 -43.88 0.21
N GLU A 153 22.48 -44.23 0.57
CA GLU A 153 22.05 -45.63 0.68
C GLU A 153 22.03 -46.32 -0.68
N TYR A 154 21.54 -45.64 -1.73
CA TYR A 154 21.54 -46.21 -3.07
C TYR A 154 22.97 -46.41 -3.63
N SER A 155 23.87 -45.45 -3.41
CA SER A 155 25.27 -45.57 -3.81
C SER A 155 25.95 -46.80 -3.18
N ARG A 156 25.71 -47.06 -1.88
CA ARG A 156 26.21 -48.28 -1.23
C ARG A 156 25.65 -49.55 -1.87
N LEU A 157 24.35 -49.58 -2.14
CA LEU A 157 23.71 -50.74 -2.80
C LEU A 157 24.31 -51.01 -4.19
N VAL A 158 24.61 -49.97 -4.96
CA VAL A 158 25.22 -50.10 -6.29
C VAL A 158 26.63 -50.69 -6.21
N VAL A 159 27.42 -50.22 -5.24
CA VAL A 159 28.79 -50.72 -4.99
C VAL A 159 28.79 -52.15 -4.46
N ASP A 160 27.88 -52.49 -3.53
CA ASP A 160 27.82 -53.84 -2.93
C ASP A 160 27.27 -54.91 -3.89
N ALA A 161 26.54 -54.50 -4.93
CA ALA A 161 25.94 -55.41 -5.91
C ALA A 161 26.90 -55.86 -7.03
N HIS A 162 28.11 -55.30 -7.11
CA HIS A 162 29.12 -55.57 -8.15
C HIS A 162 30.47 -55.98 -7.55
#